data_AF-A0AAE3R140-F1
#
_entry.id   AF-A0AAE3R140-F1
#
_cell.length_a   1.000
_cell.length_b   1.000
_cell.length_c   1.000
_cell.angle_alpha   90.00
_cell.angle_beta   90.00
_cell.angle_gamma   90.00
#
_symmetry.space_group_name_H-M   'P 1'
#
loop_
_entity.id
_entity.type
_entity.pdbx_description
1 polymer ?
#
loop_
_entity_poly.entity_id
_entity_poly.type
_entity_poly.pdbx_seq_one_letter_code
_entity_poly.pdbx_strand_id
1 'polypeptide(L)'
;MKKREKKAWEHDIENLVHSFLNRTIYEKLTEDILSSIPDVTLEQAVIDNIQAKISPDFSDEYDVVTKLSTGRQAVYATFYLECEVCNGGFSQFFYNSISVFAEDALYGFERIGAVKLSALMKQAIILYKENKREITEKEDETIEGYHKFYSDNPLNKLDDIFYLLIKEENLSTLRINYIRNNPNEFLD
;
A
#
# COMPACT_ATOMS: atom_id res chain seq x y z
N MET A 1 29.81 -17.86 28.66
CA MET A 1 28.95 -17.72 27.45
C MET A 1 29.66 -16.80 26.46
N LYS A 2 30.14 -17.33 25.33
CA LYS A 2 30.70 -16.49 24.25
C LYS A 2 29.54 -15.79 23.55
N LYS A 3 29.56 -14.45 23.49
CA LYS A 3 28.64 -13.68 22.63
C LYS A 3 28.83 -14.18 21.19
N ARG A 4 27.75 -14.65 20.56
CA ARG A 4 27.76 -15.00 19.15
C ARG A 4 27.91 -13.70 18.36
N GLU A 5 28.91 -13.62 17.50
CA GLU A 5 29.05 -12.50 16.56
C GLU A 5 27.84 -12.50 15.61
N LYS A 6 27.20 -11.34 15.48
CA LYS A 6 26.07 -11.15 14.57
C LYS A 6 26.56 -11.22 13.13
N LYS A 7 25.75 -11.82 12.26
CA LYS A 7 26.01 -11.85 10.81
C LYS A 7 25.79 -10.46 10.22
N ALA A 8 26.46 -10.13 9.12
CA ALA A 8 26.36 -8.81 8.48
C ALA A 8 24.90 -8.42 8.15
N TRP A 9 24.11 -9.35 7.61
CA TRP A 9 22.69 -9.12 7.32
C TRP A 9 21.84 -8.83 8.57
N GLU A 10 22.20 -9.38 9.74
CA GLU A 10 21.50 -9.09 11.00
C GLU A 10 21.75 -7.64 11.42
N HIS A 11 22.97 -7.14 11.21
CA HIS A 11 23.30 -5.73 11.45
C HIS A 11 22.59 -4.80 10.47
N ASP A 12 22.49 -5.19 9.19
CA ASP A 12 21.79 -4.41 8.17
C ASP A 12 20.29 -4.30 8.48
N ILE A 13 19.64 -5.40 8.89
CA ILE A 13 18.23 -5.37 9.33
C ILE A 13 18.06 -4.49 10.56
N GLU A 14 18.94 -4.61 11.56
CA GLU A 14 18.86 -3.77 12.77
C GLU A 14 19.00 -2.29 12.44
N ASN A 15 19.89 -1.93 11.53
CA ASN A 15 20.06 -0.55 11.07
C ASN A 15 18.83 -0.06 10.31
N LEU A 16 18.21 -0.89 9.45
CA LEU A 16 16.98 -0.54 8.74
C LEU A 16 15.81 -0.32 9.70
N VAL A 17 15.62 -1.24 10.66
CA VAL A 17 14.57 -1.12 11.68
C VAL A 17 14.82 0.12 12.55
N HIS A 18 16.06 0.34 12.99
CA HIS A 18 16.41 1.52 13.78
C HIS A 18 16.16 2.82 12.99
N SER A 19 16.55 2.86 11.71
CA SER A 19 16.29 4.01 10.84
C SER A 19 14.79 4.26 10.66
N PHE A 20 13.99 3.20 10.47
CA PHE A 20 12.55 3.33 10.32
C PHE A 20 11.87 3.83 11.59
N LEU A 21 12.22 3.27 12.76
CA LEU A 21 11.61 3.66 14.04
C LEU A 21 12.00 5.08 14.48
N ASN A 22 13.16 5.58 14.06
CA ASN A 22 13.65 6.93 14.39
C ASN A 22 13.53 7.92 13.23
N ARG A 23 12.76 7.59 12.17
CA ARG A 23 12.55 8.49 11.04
C ARG A 23 11.79 9.74 11.46
N THR A 24 12.05 10.84 10.77
CA THR A 24 11.29 12.09 10.99
C THR A 24 9.88 11.94 10.44
N ILE A 25 8.87 12.21 11.27
CA ILE A 25 7.48 12.32 10.86
C ILE A 25 7.16 13.80 10.66
N TYR A 26 6.81 14.18 9.44
CA TYR A 26 6.49 15.57 9.10
C TYR A 26 4.98 15.80 9.22
N GLU A 27 4.54 16.50 10.27
CA GLU A 27 3.12 16.89 10.42
C GLU A 27 2.64 17.80 9.27
N LYS A 28 3.57 18.61 8.75
CA LYS A 28 3.35 19.49 7.58
C LYS A 28 4.46 19.31 6.55
N LEU A 29 4.07 19.24 5.29
CA LEU A 29 4.99 19.25 4.15
C LEU A 29 4.94 20.64 3.50
N THR A 30 5.97 21.45 3.75
CA THR A 30 6.21 22.68 2.98
C THR A 30 7.02 22.37 1.72
N GLU A 31 7.11 23.32 0.80
CA GLU A 31 7.92 23.17 -0.42
C GLU A 31 9.39 22.88 -0.12
N ASP A 32 9.99 23.62 0.83
CA ASP A 32 11.37 23.41 1.28
C ASP A 32 11.57 22.02 1.91
N ILE A 33 10.61 21.56 2.72
CA ILE A 33 10.67 20.21 3.31
C ILE A 33 10.59 19.16 2.20
N LEU A 34 9.54 19.21 1.37
CA LEU A 34 9.29 18.20 0.35
C LEU A 34 10.45 18.10 -0.66
N SER A 35 11.02 19.23 -1.07
CA SER A 35 12.16 19.27 -2.00
C SER A 35 13.47 18.75 -1.39
N SER A 36 13.64 18.86 -0.07
CA SER A 36 14.86 18.42 0.63
C SER A 36 14.86 16.93 1.02
N ILE A 37 13.70 16.28 1.14
CA ILE A 37 13.62 14.85 1.48
C ILE A 37 14.25 14.03 0.33
N PRO A 38 15.18 13.09 0.58
CA PRO A 38 15.72 12.22 -0.47
C PRO A 38 14.68 11.24 -1.03
N ASP A 39 14.79 10.87 -2.32
CA ASP A 39 13.84 9.96 -2.99
C ASP A 39 13.64 8.63 -2.24
N VAL A 40 14.72 8.05 -1.71
CA VAL A 40 14.70 6.78 -0.96
C VAL A 40 13.80 6.81 0.29
N THR A 41 13.52 8.00 0.84
CA THR A 41 12.64 8.19 2.01
C THR A 41 11.38 8.99 1.67
N LEU A 42 11.24 9.48 0.44
CA LEU A 42 10.18 10.42 0.06
C LEU A 42 8.79 9.81 0.18
N GLU A 43 8.62 8.62 -0.38
CA GLU A 43 7.35 7.89 -0.31
C GLU A 43 6.91 7.67 1.14
N GLN A 44 7.81 7.15 1.98
CA GLN A 44 7.50 6.90 3.39
C GLN A 44 7.16 8.21 4.12
N ALA A 45 7.90 9.30 3.88
CA ALA A 45 7.63 10.59 4.50
C ALA A 45 6.25 11.17 4.11
N VAL A 46 5.80 10.95 2.86
CA VAL A 46 4.45 11.33 2.42
C VAL A 46 3.39 10.45 3.08
N ILE A 47 3.60 9.13 3.18
CA ILE A 47 2.68 8.23 3.90
C ILE A 47 2.59 8.63 5.38
N ASP A 48 3.71 8.90 6.03
CA ASP A 48 3.76 9.34 7.43
C ASP A 48 3.01 10.68 7.62
N ASN A 49 3.17 11.64 6.70
CA ASN A 49 2.45 12.90 6.73
C ASN A 49 0.94 12.71 6.60
N ILE A 50 0.49 11.79 5.75
CA ILE A 50 -0.94 11.46 5.61
C ILE A 50 -1.46 10.79 6.89
N GLN A 51 -0.72 9.80 7.42
CA GLN A 51 -1.09 9.10 8.65
C GLN A 51 -1.14 10.01 9.88
N ALA A 52 -0.27 11.02 9.96
CA ALA A 52 -0.28 12.00 11.03
C ALA A 52 -1.58 12.84 11.07
N LYS A 53 -2.41 12.80 10.02
CA LYS A 53 -3.71 13.48 9.94
C LYS A 53 -4.89 12.57 10.31
N ILE A 54 -4.65 11.27 10.46
CA ILE A 54 -5.65 10.24 10.75
C ILE A 54 -5.67 9.99 12.26
N SER A 55 -6.84 9.72 12.83
CA SER A 55 -6.97 9.36 14.23
C SER A 55 -6.19 8.07 14.55
N PRO A 56 -5.58 7.92 15.74
CA PRO A 56 -4.73 6.77 16.05
C PRO A 56 -5.39 5.39 15.96
N ASP A 57 -6.72 5.33 16.02
CA ASP A 57 -7.52 4.11 15.88
C ASP A 57 -8.02 3.87 14.44
N PHE A 58 -7.62 4.73 13.49
CA PHE A 58 -8.02 4.70 12.07
C PHE A 58 -9.53 4.81 11.83
N SER A 59 -10.30 5.25 12.82
CA SER A 59 -11.76 5.34 12.72
C SER A 59 -12.26 6.37 11.70
N ASP A 60 -11.44 7.36 11.37
CA ASP A 60 -11.71 8.42 10.40
C ASP A 60 -10.84 8.33 9.13
N GLU A 61 -10.12 7.21 8.93
CA GLU A 61 -9.14 7.02 7.85
C GLU A 61 -9.68 7.40 6.47
N TYR A 62 -10.82 6.82 6.07
CA TYR A 62 -11.44 7.11 4.78
C TYR A 62 -11.89 8.57 4.66
N ASP A 63 -12.51 9.12 5.71
CA ASP A 63 -13.01 10.49 5.73
C ASP A 63 -11.89 11.53 5.68
N VAL A 64 -10.73 11.24 6.27
CA VAL A 64 -9.55 12.11 6.23
C VAL A 64 -8.91 12.01 4.85
N VAL A 65 -8.58 10.81 4.39
CA VAL A 65 -7.83 10.61 3.13
C VAL A 65 -8.60 11.16 1.93
N THR A 66 -9.90 10.93 1.85
CA THR A 66 -10.74 11.41 0.72
C THR A 66 -10.92 12.93 0.68
N LYS A 67 -10.57 13.65 1.76
CA LYS A 67 -10.56 15.13 1.80
C LYS A 67 -9.20 15.72 1.44
N LEU A 68 -8.15 14.91 1.38
CA LEU A 68 -6.83 15.35 0.94
C LEU A 68 -6.82 15.55 -0.58
N SER A 69 -5.73 16.09 -1.11
CA SER A 69 -5.55 16.20 -2.55
C SER A 69 -5.65 14.83 -3.23
N THR A 70 -6.04 14.84 -4.50
CA THR A 70 -6.09 13.65 -5.34
C THR A 70 -4.72 12.96 -5.48
N GLY A 71 -3.61 13.68 -5.27
CA GLY A 71 -2.26 13.10 -5.26
C GLY A 71 -1.95 12.32 -4.00
N ARG A 72 -2.35 12.86 -2.84
CA ARG A 72 -2.25 12.15 -1.56
C ARG A 72 -3.15 10.92 -1.54
N GLN A 73 -4.37 11.03 -2.04
CA GLN A 73 -5.28 9.88 -2.22
C GLN A 73 -4.64 8.78 -3.09
N ALA A 74 -4.11 9.16 -4.27
CA ALA A 74 -3.48 8.22 -5.19
C ALA A 74 -2.30 7.47 -4.56
N VAL A 75 -1.37 8.20 -3.92
CA VAL A 75 -0.20 7.61 -3.25
C VAL A 75 -0.63 6.70 -2.11
N TYR A 76 -1.56 7.15 -1.26
CA TYR A 76 -2.02 6.38 -0.11
C TYR A 76 -2.73 5.08 -0.52
N ALA A 77 -3.74 5.17 -1.40
CA ALA A 77 -4.53 4.02 -1.81
C ALA A 77 -3.69 2.95 -2.52
N THR A 78 -2.78 3.37 -3.41
CA THR A 78 -1.91 2.42 -4.12
C THR A 78 -0.80 1.85 -3.23
N PHE A 79 -0.31 2.60 -2.24
CA PHE A 79 0.67 2.10 -1.26
C PHE A 79 0.07 0.98 -0.41
N TYR A 80 -1.10 1.22 0.20
CA TYR A 80 -1.70 0.21 1.06
C TYR A 80 -2.26 -0.98 0.29
N LEU A 81 -2.76 -0.79 -0.93
CA LEU A 81 -3.10 -1.92 -1.78
C LEU A 81 -1.88 -2.82 -2.03
N GLU A 82 -0.73 -2.25 -2.37
CA GLU A 82 0.50 -3.03 -2.56
C GLU A 82 0.90 -3.77 -1.27
N CYS A 83 0.82 -3.12 -0.12
CA CYS A 83 1.10 -3.75 1.18
C CYS A 83 0.22 -4.99 1.42
N GLU A 84 -1.09 -4.88 1.19
CA GLU A 84 -2.01 -6.00 1.40
C GLU A 84 -1.80 -7.13 0.40
N VAL A 85 -1.66 -6.82 -0.89
CA VAL A 85 -1.49 -7.84 -1.93
C VAL A 85 -0.14 -8.56 -1.80
N CYS A 86 0.92 -7.85 -1.41
CA CYS A 86 2.23 -8.45 -1.12
C CYS A 86 2.24 -9.29 0.18
N ASN A 87 1.31 -9.04 1.09
CA ASN A 87 1.22 -9.78 2.36
C ASN A 87 0.30 -11.02 2.27
N GLY A 88 -0.85 -10.90 1.60
CA GLY A 88 -1.85 -11.98 1.54
C GLY A 88 -2.76 -11.94 0.31
N GLY A 89 -2.31 -11.32 -0.78
CA GLY A 89 -3.04 -11.24 -2.05
C GLY A 89 -4.25 -10.30 -2.03
N PHE A 90 -4.92 -10.21 -3.17
CA PHE A 90 -6.17 -9.46 -3.31
C PHE A 90 -7.26 -9.99 -2.38
N SER A 91 -7.22 -11.28 -2.01
CA SER A 91 -8.12 -11.82 -0.99
C SER A 91 -7.99 -11.09 0.34
N GLN A 92 -6.76 -10.82 0.79
CA GLN A 92 -6.53 -10.08 2.02
C GLN A 92 -6.93 -8.61 1.86
N PHE A 93 -6.59 -8.00 0.72
CA PHE A 93 -7.00 -6.62 0.41
C PHE A 93 -8.52 -6.44 0.52
N PHE A 94 -9.32 -7.29 -0.14
CA PHE A 94 -10.78 -7.20 -0.14
C PHE A 94 -11.45 -7.65 1.16
N TYR A 95 -10.77 -8.47 1.97
CA TYR A 95 -11.24 -8.86 3.29
C TYR A 95 -11.02 -7.75 4.34
N ASN A 96 -9.92 -7.01 4.24
CA ASN A 96 -9.55 -5.97 5.18
C ASN A 96 -10.29 -4.64 4.93
N SER A 97 -10.34 -3.79 5.96
CA SER A 97 -11.03 -2.48 5.93
C SER A 97 -10.50 -1.56 4.84
N ILE A 98 -9.23 -1.68 4.49
CA ILE A 98 -8.56 -0.88 3.45
C ILE A 98 -9.18 -1.03 2.05
N SER A 99 -9.97 -2.09 1.80
CA SER A 99 -10.74 -2.25 0.56
C SER A 99 -11.72 -1.12 0.27
N VAL A 100 -12.05 -0.28 1.25
CA VAL A 100 -12.81 0.96 1.03
C VAL A 100 -12.15 1.87 0.00
N PHE A 101 -10.82 1.79 -0.16
CA PHE A 101 -10.05 2.55 -1.15
C PHE A 101 -9.89 1.84 -2.50
N ALA A 102 -10.66 0.79 -2.80
CA ALA A 102 -10.47 0.01 -4.03
C ALA A 102 -10.60 0.86 -5.32
N GLU A 103 -11.62 1.72 -5.39
CA GLU A 103 -11.79 2.63 -6.54
C GLU A 103 -10.70 3.72 -6.53
N ASP A 104 -10.32 4.24 -5.35
CA ASP A 104 -9.23 5.22 -5.22
C ASP A 104 -7.87 4.65 -5.67
N ALA A 105 -7.61 3.36 -5.41
CA ALA A 105 -6.41 2.68 -5.86
C ALA A 105 -6.41 2.48 -7.38
N LEU A 106 -7.56 2.16 -7.98
CA LEU A 106 -7.72 2.11 -9.43
C LEU A 106 -7.38 3.47 -10.07
N TYR A 107 -8.00 4.56 -9.60
CA TYR A 107 -7.69 5.90 -10.09
C TYR A 107 -6.24 6.29 -9.77
N GLY A 108 -5.72 5.90 -8.62
CA GLY A 108 -4.35 6.15 -8.20
C GLY A 108 -3.34 5.53 -9.16
N PHE A 109 -3.54 4.28 -9.58
CA PHE A 109 -2.70 3.64 -10.60
C PHE A 109 -2.71 4.39 -11.93
N GLU A 110 -3.87 4.89 -12.37
CA GLU A 110 -3.96 5.72 -13.57
C GLU A 110 -3.14 7.01 -13.42
N ARG A 111 -3.22 7.68 -12.27
CA ARG A 111 -2.50 8.95 -12.01
C ARG A 111 -0.99 8.77 -11.94
N ILE A 112 -0.51 7.70 -11.28
CA ILE A 112 0.94 7.45 -11.16
C ILE A 112 1.54 6.78 -12.41
N GLY A 113 0.72 6.47 -13.42
CA GLY A 113 1.16 5.86 -14.68
C GLY A 113 1.37 4.35 -14.64
N ALA A 114 0.80 3.65 -13.65
CA ALA A 114 0.82 2.20 -13.53
C ALA A 114 -0.32 1.57 -14.36
N VAL A 115 -0.22 1.67 -15.68
CA VAL A 115 -1.32 1.36 -16.61
C VAL A 115 -1.73 -0.12 -16.55
N LYS A 116 -0.78 -1.05 -16.46
CA LYS A 116 -1.09 -2.48 -16.40
C LYS A 116 -1.71 -2.84 -15.06
N LEU A 117 -1.19 -2.29 -13.96
CA LEU A 117 -1.75 -2.47 -12.62
C LEU A 117 -3.15 -1.85 -12.49
N SER A 118 -3.42 -0.70 -13.13
CA SER A 118 -4.78 -0.14 -13.24
C SER A 118 -5.74 -1.14 -13.92
N ALA A 119 -5.35 -1.70 -15.06
CA ALA A 119 -6.18 -2.69 -15.76
C ALA A 119 -6.39 -3.97 -14.95
N LEU A 120 -5.40 -4.41 -14.18
CA LEU A 120 -5.52 -5.53 -13.26
C LEU A 120 -6.46 -5.21 -12.10
N MET A 121 -6.33 -4.03 -11.50
CA MET A 121 -7.16 -3.59 -10.38
C MET A 121 -8.63 -3.50 -10.78
N LYS A 122 -8.93 -3.00 -11.99
CA LYS A 122 -10.29 -3.01 -12.54
C LYS A 122 -10.88 -4.41 -12.62
N GLN A 123 -10.09 -5.41 -13.04
CA GLN A 123 -10.53 -6.80 -13.07
C GLN A 123 -10.75 -7.35 -11.66
N ALA A 124 -9.87 -7.03 -10.72
CA ALA A 124 -10.00 -7.45 -9.33
C ALA A 124 -11.28 -6.90 -8.68
N ILE A 125 -11.62 -5.62 -8.91
CA ILE A 125 -12.86 -5.00 -8.43
C ILE A 125 -14.10 -5.69 -9.02
N ILE A 126 -14.11 -5.98 -10.33
CA ILE A 126 -15.22 -6.68 -10.99
C ILE A 126 -15.41 -8.07 -10.38
N LEU A 127 -14.32 -8.83 -10.29
CA LEU A 127 -14.35 -10.19 -9.76
C LEU A 127 -14.79 -10.23 -8.29
N TYR A 128 -14.34 -9.26 -7.49
CA TYR A 128 -14.79 -9.08 -6.12
C TYR A 128 -16.31 -8.80 -6.05
N LYS A 129 -16.83 -7.89 -6.88
CA LYS A 129 -18.27 -7.57 -6.89
C LYS A 129 -19.12 -8.78 -7.31
N GLU A 130 -18.63 -9.60 -8.25
CA GLU A 130 -19.32 -10.80 -8.72
C GLU A 130 -19.30 -11.95 -7.70
N ASN A 131 -18.22 -12.08 -6.92
CA ASN A 131 -17.98 -13.20 -6.01
C ASN A 131 -17.88 -12.76 -4.54
N LYS A 132 -18.48 -11.61 -4.19
CA LYS A 132 -18.31 -10.97 -2.87
C LYS A 132 -18.53 -11.95 -1.72
N ARG A 133 -19.61 -12.74 -1.82
CA ARG A 133 -19.95 -13.74 -0.80
C ARG A 133 -18.82 -14.73 -0.58
N GLU A 134 -18.31 -15.32 -1.65
CA GLU A 134 -17.24 -16.32 -1.63
C GLU A 134 -15.90 -15.74 -1.16
N ILE A 135 -15.68 -14.44 -1.38
CA ILE A 135 -14.45 -13.74 -1.00
C ILE A 135 -14.50 -13.18 0.43
N THR A 136 -15.68 -12.90 1.00
CA THR A 136 -15.78 -12.29 2.34
C THR A 136 -16.35 -13.21 3.41
N GLU A 137 -17.13 -14.23 3.04
CA GLU A 137 -17.70 -15.19 3.98
C GLU A 137 -16.80 -16.41 4.10
N LYS A 138 -16.28 -16.68 5.31
CA LYS A 138 -15.57 -17.93 5.60
C LYS A 138 -16.58 -19.07 5.69
N GLU A 139 -16.31 -20.19 5.02
CA GLU A 139 -17.18 -21.38 5.09
C GLU A 139 -17.21 -21.96 6.52
N ASP A 140 -16.08 -21.93 7.25
CA ASP A 140 -15.96 -22.19 8.68
C ASP A 140 -14.61 -21.66 9.24
N GLU A 141 -14.44 -21.60 10.57
CA GLU A 141 -13.20 -21.13 11.22
C GLU A 141 -12.12 -22.24 11.35
N THR A 142 -12.29 -23.38 10.67
CA THR A 142 -11.33 -24.49 10.76
C THR A 142 -10.13 -24.24 9.85
N ILE A 143 -8.99 -24.86 10.19
CA ILE A 143 -7.78 -24.81 9.34
C ILE A 143 -8.09 -25.30 7.91
N GLU A 144 -8.95 -26.30 7.78
CA GLU A 144 -9.39 -26.85 6.48
C GLU A 144 -10.26 -25.86 5.70
N GLY A 145 -11.19 -25.17 6.37
CA GLY A 145 -11.99 -24.09 5.77
C GLY A 145 -11.15 -22.91 5.31
N TYR A 146 -10.14 -22.51 6.10
CA TYR A 146 -9.14 -21.52 5.67
C TYR A 146 -8.37 -21.99 4.44
N HIS A 147 -7.84 -23.22 4.44
CA HIS A 147 -7.09 -23.74 3.29
C HIS A 147 -7.91 -23.78 2.01
N LYS A 148 -9.18 -24.21 2.09
CA LYS A 148 -10.08 -24.26 0.94
C LYS A 148 -10.46 -22.86 0.44
N PHE A 149 -10.74 -21.93 1.35
CA PHE A 149 -11.01 -20.54 1.02
C PHE A 149 -9.86 -19.89 0.24
N TYR A 150 -8.61 -20.17 0.63
CA TYR A 150 -7.44 -19.67 -0.09
C TYR A 150 -7.11 -20.46 -1.36
N SER A 151 -7.43 -21.75 -1.48
CA SER A 151 -7.08 -22.52 -2.69
C SER A 151 -8.00 -22.22 -3.88
N ASP A 152 -9.28 -21.96 -3.61
CA ASP A 152 -10.31 -21.82 -4.64
C ASP A 152 -10.67 -20.35 -4.92
N ASN A 153 -9.94 -19.39 -4.32
CA ASN A 153 -10.24 -17.98 -4.48
C ASN A 153 -10.01 -17.53 -5.93
N PRO A 154 -11.03 -16.98 -6.61
CA PRO A 154 -10.91 -16.55 -8.00
C PRO A 154 -9.87 -15.43 -8.19
N LEU A 155 -9.52 -14.70 -7.13
CA LEU A 155 -8.51 -13.64 -7.13
C LEU A 155 -7.05 -14.14 -7.20
N ASN A 156 -6.78 -15.41 -6.87
CA ASN A 156 -5.40 -15.94 -6.81
C ASN A 156 -4.63 -15.76 -8.12
N LYS A 157 -5.32 -15.91 -9.27
CA LYS A 157 -4.69 -15.69 -10.58
C LYS A 157 -4.27 -14.23 -10.79
N LEU A 158 -4.98 -13.29 -10.18
CA LEU A 158 -4.65 -11.87 -10.25
C LEU A 158 -3.44 -11.54 -9.38
N ASP A 159 -3.24 -12.26 -8.26
CA ASP A 159 -2.05 -12.11 -7.41
C ASP A 159 -0.77 -12.45 -8.18
N ASP A 160 -0.75 -13.59 -8.88
CA ASP A 160 0.38 -14.00 -9.72
C ASP A 160 0.71 -12.93 -10.77
N ILE A 161 -0.31 -12.36 -11.40
CA ILE A 161 -0.14 -11.29 -12.38
C ILE A 161 0.38 -10.02 -11.70
N PHE A 162 -0.14 -9.66 -10.52
CA PHE A 162 0.32 -8.52 -9.75
C PHE A 162 1.82 -8.61 -9.45
N TYR A 163 2.29 -9.77 -8.97
CA TYR A 163 3.71 -9.99 -8.64
C TYR A 163 4.64 -9.93 -9.86
N LEU A 164 4.13 -10.24 -11.05
CA LEU A 164 4.87 -10.04 -12.29
C LEU A 164 4.87 -8.56 -12.69
N LEU A 165 3.72 -7.90 -12.60
CA LEU A 165 3.57 -6.50 -13.00
C LEU A 165 4.39 -5.55 -12.12
N ILE A 166 4.46 -5.73 -10.80
CA ILE A 166 5.26 -4.84 -9.93
C ILE A 166 6.78 -4.91 -10.19
N LYS A 167 7.26 -5.93 -10.91
CA LYS A 167 8.65 -6.01 -11.40
C LYS A 167 8.87 -5.14 -12.63
N GLU A 168 7.82 -4.88 -13.42
CA GLU A 168 7.85 -4.03 -14.61
C GLU A 168 7.45 -2.58 -14.28
N GLU A 169 6.38 -2.42 -13.51
CA GLU A 169 5.82 -1.17 -13.00
C GLU A 169 6.19 -1.03 -11.53
N ASN A 170 7.45 -0.66 -11.24
CA ASN A 170 7.90 -0.48 -9.86
C ASN A 170 7.10 0.64 -9.16
N LEU A 171 6.19 0.24 -8.27
CA LEU A 171 5.21 1.15 -7.68
C LEU A 171 5.85 2.26 -6.84
N SER A 172 6.88 1.95 -6.06
CA SER A 172 7.59 2.96 -5.28
C SER A 172 8.24 4.03 -6.18
N THR A 173 8.92 3.60 -7.26
CA THR A 173 9.50 4.52 -8.24
C THR A 173 8.43 5.38 -8.93
N LEU A 174 7.28 4.79 -9.29
CA LEU A 174 6.18 5.53 -9.93
C LEU A 174 5.57 6.56 -8.97
N ARG A 175 5.33 6.19 -7.70
CA ARG A 175 4.82 7.12 -6.68
C ARG A 175 5.82 8.25 -6.39
N ILE A 176 7.11 7.96 -6.26
CA ILE A 176 8.17 8.98 -6.08
C ILE A 176 8.19 9.95 -7.26
N ASN A 177 8.22 9.43 -8.50
CA ASN A 177 8.20 10.27 -9.70
C ASN A 177 6.93 11.13 -9.75
N TYR A 178 5.78 10.57 -9.38
CA TYR A 178 4.53 11.29 -9.32
C TYR A 178 4.58 12.44 -8.29
N ILE A 179 5.09 12.18 -7.08
CA ILE A 179 5.26 13.20 -6.02
C ILE A 179 6.16 14.34 -6.52
N ARG A 180 7.31 14.01 -7.12
CA ARG A 180 8.27 15.00 -7.63
C ARG A 180 7.73 15.86 -8.75
N ASN A 181 6.90 15.29 -9.62
CA ASN A 181 6.32 16.01 -10.75
C ASN A 181 5.05 16.80 -10.38
N ASN A 182 4.47 16.56 -9.21
CA ASN A 182 3.22 17.20 -8.76
C ASN A 182 3.31 17.74 -7.32
N PRO A 183 4.35 18.51 -6.96
CA PRO A 183 4.63 18.86 -5.56
C PRO A 183 3.47 19.59 -4.88
N ASN A 184 2.73 20.43 -5.63
CA ASN A 184 1.58 21.18 -5.13
C ASN A 184 0.44 20.31 -4.57
N GLU A 185 0.35 19.04 -4.98
CA GLU A 185 -0.64 18.11 -4.42
C GLU A 185 -0.22 17.61 -3.03
N PHE A 186 1.04 17.78 -2.63
CA PHE A 186 1.59 17.22 -1.39
C PHE A 186 1.95 18.29 -0.35
N LEU A 187 1.62 19.56 -0.60
CA LEU A 187 1.87 20.66 0.35
C LEU A 187 0.70 20.84 1.34
N ASP A 188 1.00 21.30 2.55
CA ASP A 188 0.03 21.70 3.60
C ASP A 188 -0.21 23.21 3.65
#